data_AF-A0A517NNF9-F1
#
_entry.id   AF-A0A517NNF9-F1
#
_cell.length_a   1.000
_cell.length_b   1.000
_cell.length_c   1.000
_cell.angle_alpha   90.00
_cell.angle_beta   90.00
_cell.angle_gamma   90.00
#
_symmetry.space_group_name_H-M   'P 1'
#
loop_
_entity.id
_entity.type
_entity.pdbx_description
1 polymer ?
#
loop_
_entity_poly.entity_id
_entity_poly.type
_entity_poly.pdbx_seq_one_letter_code
_entity_poly.pdbx_strand_id
1 'polypeptide(L)'
;MKRHSLLRIIGIVALLLAGVIATAPAFLNAQDPAETQVAPKPSQDVAEGDAKDGEAKPRPTNRRAVIIELHEDINPLSGALLKRKFQEAVDSDVDVIILDIHSPGGFTSVTFEMMDMILDAKDVETVAYIEKDAISGAALISLACDRIIMLPGARMGDAGEIVMGEDGAFRYTPAKSRSVVAQKARDTAEATGRPVTLAEKMSDKDMIVFEATHKVDGRVRYISDKEWKTLKDADQWNKGKPIREAGKEMFFTVNGRRAVELGMANQTIQSRDELADALGVQSPIPIKKRTWVDTLVLVLNSGFVTFLLLVIGMIALVIELGAPGMGVGGLLAILCFGLFFWSRFLGGTAGWLEVMLFAIGLAFIAAEIFVIPGFGVAGVSGLALTLGSLVMASRRVLLPTSSEDLASLGMDAFTVLGAFLGFLVALMLLANYIGEIPGLSRLTLKPQVALSGAAAVDIDSEEMLPGWQRVETGDVGETLSALRPSGKMQFGDHVVDVVTEGDFVDPGVSVKVIGKQGSRVVVRPV
;
A
#
# COMPACT_ATOMS: atom_id res chain seq x y z
N MET A 1 -3.31 40.02 7.23
CA MET A 1 -4.11 38.85 7.69
C MET A 1 -3.88 37.53 6.94
N LYS A 2 -3.13 37.46 5.82
CA LYS A 2 -3.05 36.24 4.97
C LYS A 2 -1.95 35.21 5.35
N ARG A 3 -0.89 35.59 6.07
CA ARG A 3 0.25 34.69 6.38
C ARG A 3 -0.01 33.74 7.58
N HIS A 4 -0.80 34.19 8.56
CA HIS A 4 -1.10 33.41 9.77
C HIS A 4 -2.16 32.31 9.56
N SER A 5 -3.05 32.44 8.57
CA SER A 5 -4.03 31.39 8.24
C SER A 5 -3.38 30.24 7.45
N LEU A 6 -2.43 30.55 6.57
CA LEU A 6 -1.66 29.57 5.81
C LEU A 6 -0.81 28.66 6.72
N LEU A 7 -0.09 29.26 7.68
CA LEU A 7 0.70 28.51 8.68
C LEU A 7 -0.18 27.66 9.60
N ARG A 8 -1.42 28.09 9.88
CA ARG A 8 -2.36 27.32 10.71
C ARG A 8 -2.93 26.12 9.97
N ILE A 9 -3.26 26.24 8.68
CA ILE A 9 -3.79 25.12 7.88
C ILE A 9 -2.68 24.09 7.60
N ILE A 10 -1.48 24.54 7.21
CA ILE A 10 -0.30 23.67 7.09
C ILE A 10 0.00 23.01 8.44
N GLY A 11 -0.10 23.75 9.55
CA GLY A 11 0.05 23.22 10.89
C GLY A 11 -0.98 22.16 11.25
N ILE A 12 -2.26 22.32 10.86
CA ILE A 12 -3.34 21.36 11.14
C ILE A 12 -3.18 20.09 10.29
N VAL A 13 -2.86 20.22 9.00
CA VAL A 13 -2.61 19.06 8.13
C VAL A 13 -1.34 18.32 8.56
N ALA A 14 -0.29 19.05 8.94
CA ALA A 14 0.91 18.46 9.53
C ALA A 14 0.62 17.81 10.88
N LEU A 15 -0.30 18.35 11.70
CA LEU A 15 -0.74 17.74 12.96
C LEU A 15 -1.61 16.51 12.74
N LEU A 16 -2.45 16.48 11.71
CA LEU A 16 -3.26 15.31 11.36
C LEU A 16 -2.37 14.19 10.80
N LEU A 17 -1.42 14.52 9.94
CA LEU A 17 -0.40 13.57 9.46
C LEU A 17 0.49 13.11 10.62
N ALA A 18 0.96 14.01 11.48
CA ALA A 18 1.75 13.66 12.67
C ALA A 18 0.95 12.84 13.69
N GLY A 19 -0.35 13.10 13.83
CA GLY A 19 -1.26 12.32 14.68
C GLY A 19 -1.42 10.89 14.19
N VAL A 20 -1.60 10.69 12.89
CA VAL A 20 -1.65 9.37 12.26
C VAL A 20 -0.30 8.64 12.37
N ILE A 21 0.82 9.36 12.20
CA ILE A 21 2.19 8.84 12.38
C ILE A 21 2.45 8.46 13.85
N ALA A 22 1.95 9.25 14.82
CA ALA A 22 2.14 9.02 16.25
C ALA A 22 1.28 7.87 16.80
N THR A 23 0.12 7.58 16.19
CA THR A 23 -0.76 6.46 16.60
C THR A 23 -0.45 5.13 15.90
N ALA A 24 0.36 5.13 14.85
CA ALA A 24 0.75 3.92 14.10
C ALA A 24 1.41 2.79 14.95
N PRO A 25 2.21 3.07 16.01
CA PRO A 25 2.77 2.00 16.84
C PRO A 25 1.72 1.31 17.73
N ALA A 26 0.60 1.98 18.04
CA ALA A 26 -0.41 1.47 18.97
C ALA A 26 -1.35 0.44 18.32
N PHE A 27 -1.54 0.49 17.00
CA PHE A 27 -2.38 -0.47 16.27
C PHE A 27 -1.67 -1.80 15.96
N LEU A 28 -0.34 -1.85 16.07
CA LEU A 28 0.45 -3.07 15.83
C LEU A 28 0.71 -3.91 17.10
N ASN A 29 0.36 -3.39 18.28
CA ASN A 29 0.71 -4.01 19.58
C ASN A 29 -0.49 -4.59 20.36
N ALA A 30 -1.65 -4.73 19.74
CA ALA A 30 -2.79 -5.40 20.38
C ALA A 30 -2.69 -6.93 20.19
N GLN A 31 -1.79 -7.57 20.94
CA GLN A 31 -1.88 -8.99 21.29
C GLN A 31 -1.95 -9.12 22.81
N ASP A 32 -2.87 -9.96 23.28
CA ASP A 32 -3.29 -10.13 24.67
C ASP A 32 -2.15 -10.34 25.68
N PRO A 33 -2.30 -9.85 26.93
CA PRO A 33 -1.33 -10.09 27.99
C PRO A 33 -1.47 -11.54 28.50
N ALA A 34 -0.53 -12.41 28.13
CA ALA A 34 -0.41 -13.72 28.75
C ALA A 34 0.08 -13.59 30.21
N GLU A 35 -0.72 -14.12 31.13
CA GLU A 35 -0.47 -14.20 32.58
C GLU A 35 0.91 -14.76 32.91
N THR A 36 1.67 -14.00 33.70
CA THR A 36 2.94 -14.43 34.26
C THR A 36 2.71 -15.34 35.46
N GLN A 37 2.66 -16.65 35.24
CA GLN A 37 2.78 -17.62 36.33
C GLN A 37 4.25 -17.80 36.71
N VAL A 38 4.59 -17.31 37.89
CA VAL A 38 5.87 -17.48 38.57
C VAL A 38 6.01 -18.94 38.99
N ALA A 39 7.02 -19.63 38.47
CA ALA A 39 7.48 -20.94 38.96
C ALA A 39 8.81 -20.80 39.71
N PRO A 40 9.10 -21.65 40.72
CA PRO A 40 10.01 -21.33 41.81
C PRO A 40 11.48 -21.64 41.49
N LYS A 41 12.37 -20.91 42.17
CA LYS A 41 13.82 -21.15 42.25
C LYS A 41 14.14 -22.63 42.55
N PRO A 42 15.12 -23.25 41.87
CA PRO A 42 15.71 -24.49 42.35
C PRO A 42 16.62 -24.20 43.56
N SER A 43 16.41 -24.99 44.61
CA SER A 43 17.25 -25.08 45.80
C SER A 43 18.64 -25.62 45.47
N GLN A 44 19.65 -25.02 46.09
CA GLN A 44 21.00 -25.55 46.22
C GLN A 44 20.98 -26.86 47.00
N ASP A 45 21.59 -27.90 46.43
CA ASP A 45 22.55 -28.80 47.07
C ASP A 45 22.74 -30.03 46.16
N VAL A 46 23.98 -30.33 45.78
CA VAL A 46 24.66 -31.64 45.90
C VAL A 46 26.00 -31.58 45.15
N ALA A 47 27.05 -31.80 45.94
CA ALA A 47 28.35 -32.43 45.67
C ALA A 47 29.34 -31.82 44.66
N GLU A 48 30.46 -31.37 45.24
CA GLU A 48 31.80 -31.24 44.64
C GLU A 48 32.21 -32.45 43.79
N GLY A 49 32.78 -32.15 42.63
CA GLY A 49 33.57 -33.06 41.82
C GLY A 49 34.47 -32.24 40.89
N ASP A 50 35.76 -32.22 41.20
CA ASP A 50 36.81 -31.50 40.48
C ASP A 50 36.80 -31.76 38.97
N ALA A 51 36.67 -30.68 38.19
CA ALA A 51 37.14 -30.62 36.82
C ALA A 51 37.66 -29.21 36.53
N LYS A 52 38.96 -29.02 36.76
CA LYS A 52 39.72 -27.99 36.07
C LYS A 52 39.74 -28.35 34.59
N ASP A 53 39.31 -27.44 33.72
CA ASP A 53 39.92 -27.23 32.40
C ASP A 53 39.39 -25.95 31.73
N GLY A 54 40.32 -25.02 31.48
CA GLY A 54 40.36 -24.14 30.32
C GLY A 54 39.26 -23.08 30.14
N GLU A 55 39.43 -21.90 30.76
CA GLU A 55 38.90 -20.66 30.17
C GLU A 55 39.44 -20.51 28.74
N ALA A 56 38.56 -20.69 27.74
CA ALA A 56 38.86 -20.38 26.36
C ALA A 56 39.08 -18.86 26.24
N LYS A 57 40.34 -18.44 26.10
CA LYS A 57 40.68 -17.05 25.74
C LYS A 57 39.90 -16.64 24.48
N PRO A 58 39.31 -15.43 24.42
CA PRO A 58 38.62 -14.96 23.23
C PRO A 58 39.61 -14.95 22.06
N ARG A 59 39.28 -15.67 20.99
CA ARG A 59 40.01 -15.56 19.72
C ARG A 59 39.86 -14.13 19.23
N PRO A 60 40.93 -13.48 18.72
CA PRO A 60 40.81 -12.12 18.21
C PRO A 60 39.88 -12.10 16.99
N THR A 61 38.70 -11.52 17.16
CA THR A 61 37.65 -11.42 16.14
C THR A 61 37.84 -10.13 15.34
N ASN A 62 38.59 -10.19 14.24
CA ASN A 62 38.83 -9.00 13.41
C ASN A 62 37.75 -8.78 12.34
N ARG A 63 36.81 -9.72 12.16
CA ARG A 63 35.75 -9.64 11.15
C ARG A 63 34.63 -8.70 11.58
N ARG A 64 34.20 -7.81 10.70
CA ARG A 64 33.06 -6.91 10.90
C ARG A 64 31.79 -7.57 10.41
N ALA A 65 30.73 -7.47 11.21
CA ALA A 65 29.42 -7.99 10.86
C ALA A 65 28.35 -6.92 10.97
N VAL A 66 27.21 -7.15 10.32
CA VAL A 66 25.99 -6.36 10.51
C VAL A 66 24.78 -7.26 10.54
N ILE A 67 23.79 -6.93 11.36
CA ILE A 67 22.50 -7.62 11.40
C ILE A 67 21.46 -6.84 10.62
N ILE A 68 20.72 -7.53 9.76
CA ILE A 68 19.54 -7.03 9.05
C ILE A 68 18.33 -7.86 9.49
N GLU A 69 17.33 -7.21 10.07
CA GLU A 69 16.11 -7.87 10.57
C GLU A 69 15.12 -8.14 9.43
N LEU A 70 14.62 -9.38 9.35
CA LEU A 70 13.52 -9.85 8.51
C LEU A 70 12.43 -10.44 9.40
N HIS A 71 11.65 -9.57 10.05
CA HIS A 71 10.64 -9.95 11.05
C HIS A 71 9.20 -9.80 10.56
N GLU A 72 9.00 -9.49 9.28
CA GLU A 72 7.70 -9.24 8.66
C GLU A 72 7.42 -10.26 7.53
N ASP A 73 6.19 -10.28 7.05
CA ASP A 73 5.81 -11.07 5.88
C ASP A 73 6.58 -10.58 4.64
N ILE A 74 6.98 -11.51 3.78
CA ILE A 74 7.76 -11.22 2.57
C ILE A 74 6.81 -10.69 1.50
N ASN A 75 6.87 -9.40 1.22
CA ASN A 75 6.02 -8.72 0.26
C ASN A 75 6.85 -7.70 -0.54
N PRO A 76 6.28 -7.11 -1.61
CA PRO A 76 6.99 -6.12 -2.43
C PRO A 76 7.69 -5.01 -1.62
N LEU A 77 7.06 -4.53 -0.56
CA LEU A 77 7.60 -3.45 0.25
C LEU A 77 8.74 -3.91 1.16
N SER A 78 8.50 -4.95 1.96
CA SER A 78 9.50 -5.52 2.86
C SER A 78 10.72 -6.02 2.08
N GLY A 79 10.51 -6.56 0.87
CA GLY A 79 11.59 -6.95 -0.02
C GLY A 79 12.41 -5.81 -0.60
N ALA A 80 11.78 -4.70 -0.99
CA ALA A 80 12.52 -3.52 -1.41
C ALA A 80 13.37 -2.93 -0.27
N LEU A 81 12.82 -2.91 0.95
CA LEU A 81 13.53 -2.45 2.15
C LEU A 81 14.72 -3.36 2.48
N LEU A 82 14.51 -4.69 2.48
CA LEU A 82 15.58 -5.66 2.73
C LEU A 82 16.69 -5.53 1.69
N LYS A 83 16.32 -5.46 0.39
CA LYS A 83 17.28 -5.30 -0.71
C LYS A 83 18.13 -4.04 -0.56
N ARG A 84 17.51 -2.90 -0.21
CA ARG A 84 18.26 -1.66 0.05
C ARG A 84 19.23 -1.83 1.21
N LYS A 85 18.78 -2.34 2.35
CA LYS A 85 19.64 -2.57 3.53
C LYS A 85 20.77 -3.54 3.24
N PHE A 86 20.50 -4.59 2.48
CA PHE A 86 21.47 -5.59 2.08
C PHE A 86 22.53 -4.97 1.17
N GLN A 87 22.13 -4.20 0.15
CA GLN A 87 23.07 -3.50 -0.71
C GLN A 87 23.92 -2.49 0.07
N GLU A 88 23.31 -1.69 0.95
CA GLU A 88 24.05 -0.76 1.81
C GLU A 88 25.05 -1.48 2.73
N ALA A 89 24.73 -2.71 3.18
CA ALA A 89 25.63 -3.53 3.98
C ALA A 89 26.80 -4.05 3.15
N VAL A 90 26.54 -4.54 1.94
CA VAL A 90 27.58 -4.94 0.97
C VAL A 90 28.51 -3.75 0.67
N ASP A 91 27.94 -2.58 0.40
CA ASP A 91 28.69 -1.35 0.10
C ASP A 91 29.49 -0.83 1.32
N SER A 92 29.16 -1.28 2.53
CA SER A 92 29.87 -0.93 3.77
C SER A 92 31.08 -1.82 4.08
N ASP A 93 31.44 -2.74 3.18
CA ASP A 93 32.65 -3.59 3.26
C ASP A 93 32.71 -4.45 4.54
N VAL A 94 31.56 -4.98 4.97
CA VAL A 94 31.49 -5.92 6.10
C VAL A 94 31.85 -7.34 5.65
N ASP A 95 32.46 -8.13 6.53
CA ASP A 95 32.84 -9.52 6.25
C ASP A 95 31.66 -10.50 6.38
N VAL A 96 30.62 -10.12 7.14
CA VAL A 96 29.46 -10.95 7.43
C VAL A 96 28.17 -10.12 7.43
N ILE A 97 27.17 -10.57 6.68
CA ILE A 97 25.78 -10.08 6.78
C ILE A 97 24.94 -11.16 7.46
N ILE A 98 24.34 -10.80 8.58
CA ILE A 98 23.45 -11.68 9.34
C ILE A 98 22.02 -11.27 9.07
N LEU A 99 21.24 -12.15 8.46
CA LEU A 99 19.80 -12.02 8.34
C LEU A 99 19.16 -12.62 9.60
N ASP A 100 18.59 -11.76 10.45
CA ASP A 100 17.81 -12.16 11.62
C ASP A 100 16.37 -12.44 11.16
N ILE A 101 16.05 -13.73 10.95
CA ILE A 101 14.84 -14.18 10.29
C ILE A 101 13.80 -14.62 11.32
N HIS A 102 12.68 -13.91 11.33
CA HIS A 102 11.45 -14.30 11.99
C HIS A 102 10.25 -14.00 11.08
N SER A 103 9.90 -14.92 10.17
CA SER A 103 8.88 -14.65 9.17
C SER A 103 8.09 -15.91 8.79
N PRO A 104 6.77 -15.79 8.55
CA PRO A 104 5.94 -16.89 8.07
C PRO A 104 6.07 -17.12 6.56
N GLY A 105 6.79 -16.26 5.84
CA GLY A 105 6.93 -16.31 4.39
C GLY A 105 6.17 -15.20 3.68
N GLY A 106 5.80 -15.41 2.41
CA GLY A 106 5.05 -14.45 1.61
C GLY A 106 5.16 -14.71 0.12
N PHE A 107 5.25 -13.65 -0.68
CA PHE A 107 5.20 -13.73 -2.15
C PHE A 107 6.39 -14.52 -2.73
N THR A 108 6.09 -15.54 -3.55
CA THR A 108 7.10 -16.41 -4.19
C THR A 108 8.09 -15.62 -5.05
N SER A 109 7.60 -14.64 -5.82
CA SER A 109 8.45 -13.81 -6.70
C SER A 109 9.48 -13.00 -5.90
N VAL A 110 9.05 -12.33 -4.83
CA VAL A 110 9.93 -11.54 -3.95
C VAL A 110 10.91 -12.46 -3.21
N THR A 111 10.46 -13.64 -2.79
CA THR A 111 11.32 -14.65 -2.17
C THR A 111 12.46 -15.07 -3.12
N PHE A 112 12.15 -15.36 -4.38
CA PHE A 112 13.16 -15.73 -5.36
C PHE A 112 14.15 -14.60 -5.65
N GLU A 113 13.67 -13.36 -5.79
CA GLU A 113 14.53 -12.17 -5.93
C GLU A 113 15.51 -12.04 -4.75
N MET A 114 15.06 -12.28 -3.52
CA MET A 114 15.93 -12.24 -2.33
C MET A 114 16.94 -13.38 -2.32
N MET A 115 16.53 -14.59 -2.67
CA MET A 115 17.43 -15.74 -2.77
C MET A 115 18.53 -15.50 -3.79
N ASP A 116 18.18 -14.98 -4.97
CA ASP A 116 19.15 -14.64 -6.02
C ASP A 116 20.12 -13.56 -5.55
N MET A 117 19.62 -12.49 -4.94
CA MET A 117 20.46 -11.44 -4.36
C MET A 117 21.46 -11.98 -3.33
N ILE A 118 21.03 -12.89 -2.46
CA ILE A 118 21.90 -13.50 -1.43
C ILE A 118 22.93 -14.42 -2.10
N LEU A 119 22.51 -15.26 -3.04
CA LEU A 119 23.40 -16.17 -3.76
C LEU A 119 24.44 -15.42 -4.59
N ASP A 120 24.10 -14.26 -5.15
CA ASP A 120 25.01 -13.43 -5.96
C ASP A 120 26.03 -12.67 -5.11
N ALA A 121 25.82 -12.53 -3.80
CA ALA A 121 26.69 -11.79 -2.89
C ALA A 121 27.95 -12.59 -2.49
N LYS A 122 28.85 -12.83 -3.45
CA LYS A 122 30.04 -13.70 -3.26
C LYS A 122 31.16 -13.11 -2.40
N ASP A 123 31.18 -11.79 -2.21
CA ASP A 123 32.25 -11.10 -1.49
C ASP A 123 32.00 -10.97 0.02
N VAL A 124 30.86 -11.45 0.51
CA VAL A 124 30.46 -11.35 1.93
C VAL A 124 29.84 -12.65 2.41
N GLU A 125 30.15 -13.10 3.63
CA GLU A 125 29.51 -14.29 4.20
C GLU A 125 28.08 -13.94 4.65
N THR A 126 27.10 -14.69 4.15
CA THR A 126 25.69 -14.52 4.50
C THR A 126 25.24 -15.56 5.52
N VAL A 127 24.63 -15.11 6.61
CA VAL A 127 24.21 -15.95 7.73
C VAL A 127 22.73 -15.75 8.01
N ALA A 128 21.93 -16.80 7.88
CA ALA A 128 20.57 -16.82 8.41
C ALA A 128 20.61 -17.19 9.91
N TYR A 129 20.27 -16.24 10.76
CA TYR A 129 20.05 -16.45 12.19
C TYR A 129 18.55 -16.58 12.46
N ILE A 130 18.11 -17.71 13.00
CA ILE A 130 16.70 -18.01 13.24
C ILE A 130 16.48 -18.23 14.73
N GLU A 131 15.83 -17.26 15.37
CA GLU A 131 15.51 -17.31 16.79
C GLU A 131 14.20 -18.07 17.06
N LYS A 132 13.22 -17.92 16.18
CA LYS A 132 11.87 -18.45 16.39
C LYS A 132 11.31 -19.20 15.19
N ASP A 133 11.04 -18.52 14.08
CA ASP A 133 10.36 -19.12 12.92
C ASP A 133 10.90 -18.60 11.59
N ALA A 134 11.34 -19.49 10.71
CA ALA A 134 11.59 -19.23 9.29
C ALA A 134 10.76 -20.21 8.46
N ILE A 135 9.53 -19.82 8.14
CA ILE A 135 8.55 -20.67 7.47
C ILE A 135 8.30 -20.20 6.04
N SER A 136 7.95 -21.12 5.15
CA SER A 136 7.64 -20.85 3.77
C SER A 136 8.75 -20.12 3.00
N GLY A 137 8.47 -18.98 2.37
CA GLY A 137 9.48 -18.19 1.67
C GLY A 137 10.70 -17.83 2.56
N ALA A 138 10.50 -17.65 3.87
CA ALA A 138 11.59 -17.37 4.80
C ALA A 138 12.52 -18.59 5.00
N ALA A 139 11.98 -19.81 4.95
CA ALA A 139 12.78 -21.03 4.94
C ALA A 139 13.65 -21.10 3.67
N LEU A 140 13.09 -20.77 2.51
CA LEU A 140 13.82 -20.76 1.23
C LEU A 140 14.93 -19.70 1.20
N ILE A 141 14.67 -18.49 1.73
CA ILE A 141 15.70 -17.45 1.91
C ILE A 141 16.83 -17.95 2.82
N SER A 142 16.48 -18.66 3.89
CA SER A 142 17.48 -19.22 4.80
C SER A 142 18.39 -20.23 4.09
N LEU A 143 17.84 -21.04 3.16
CA LEU A 143 18.63 -21.98 2.35
C LEU A 143 19.65 -21.29 1.44
N ALA A 144 19.37 -20.07 0.99
CA ALA A 144 20.25 -19.29 0.12
C ALA A 144 21.47 -18.72 0.86
N CYS A 145 21.43 -18.62 2.18
CA CYS A 145 22.56 -18.15 2.98
C CYS A 145 23.67 -19.20 3.07
N ASP A 146 24.92 -18.75 3.17
CA ASP A 146 26.10 -19.61 3.35
C ASP A 146 26.03 -20.43 4.64
N ARG A 147 25.50 -19.82 5.71
CA ARG A 147 25.27 -20.50 7.00
C ARG A 147 23.87 -20.27 7.54
N ILE A 148 23.35 -21.28 8.22
CA ILE A 148 22.16 -21.17 9.08
C ILE A 148 22.57 -21.46 10.52
N ILE A 149 22.24 -20.54 11.41
CA ILE A 149 22.38 -20.67 12.86
C ILE A 149 20.99 -20.57 13.47
N MET A 150 20.62 -21.52 14.32
CA MET A 150 19.28 -21.57 14.91
C MET A 150 19.34 -21.62 16.44
N LEU A 151 18.33 -21.08 17.10
CA LEU A 151 18.07 -21.49 18.49
C LEU A 151 17.53 -22.92 18.53
N PRO A 152 17.79 -23.71 19.60
CA PRO A 152 17.40 -25.13 19.67
C PRO A 152 15.90 -25.39 19.45
N GLY A 153 15.05 -24.43 19.87
CA GLY A 153 13.59 -24.48 19.73
C GLY A 153 13.04 -23.76 18.51
N ALA A 154 13.86 -23.05 17.75
CA ALA A 154 13.44 -22.34 16.54
C ALA A 154 12.96 -23.33 15.47
N ARG A 155 12.08 -22.93 14.55
CA ARG A 155 11.52 -23.76 13.48
C ARG A 155 11.92 -23.27 12.09
N MET A 156 12.15 -24.21 11.18
CA MET A 156 12.44 -23.95 9.77
C MET A 156 11.76 -24.99 8.88
N GLY A 157 11.21 -24.56 7.73
CA GLY A 157 10.66 -25.42 6.70
C GLY A 157 9.29 -24.99 6.18
N ASP A 158 8.44 -25.95 5.82
CA ASP A 158 7.07 -25.74 5.32
C ASP A 158 6.96 -24.68 4.21
N ALA A 159 7.61 -24.95 3.08
CA ALA A 159 7.66 -24.10 1.88
C ALA A 159 6.74 -24.57 0.75
N GLY A 160 5.59 -25.12 1.13
CA GLY A 160 4.49 -25.39 0.21
C GLY A 160 3.84 -24.10 -0.26
N GLU A 161 3.67 -23.95 -1.57
CA GLU A 161 2.98 -22.80 -2.14
C GLU A 161 1.45 -22.97 -2.04
N ILE A 162 0.80 -21.93 -1.53
CA ILE A 162 -0.65 -21.87 -1.30
C ILE A 162 -1.25 -20.61 -1.89
N VAL A 163 -2.49 -20.69 -2.31
CA VAL A 163 -3.31 -19.58 -2.79
C VAL A 163 -4.59 -19.48 -1.98
N MET A 164 -5.05 -18.26 -1.74
CA MET A 164 -6.37 -18.01 -1.17
C MET A 164 -7.41 -18.11 -2.30
N GLY A 165 -8.39 -18.99 -2.16
CA GLY A 165 -9.50 -19.08 -3.12
C GLY A 165 -10.52 -17.95 -2.95
N GLU A 166 -11.47 -17.85 -3.88
CA GLU A 166 -12.52 -16.81 -3.89
C GLU A 166 -13.41 -16.85 -2.64
N ASP A 167 -13.55 -18.01 -2.01
CA ASP A 167 -14.26 -18.24 -0.75
C ASP A 167 -13.40 -17.94 0.50
N GLY A 168 -12.18 -17.45 0.31
CA GLY A 168 -11.23 -17.15 1.37
C GLY A 168 -10.50 -18.36 1.95
N ALA A 169 -10.75 -19.58 1.45
CA ALA A 169 -10.05 -20.77 1.92
C ALA A 169 -8.70 -20.95 1.22
N PHE A 170 -7.65 -21.24 2.00
CA PHE A 170 -6.34 -21.59 1.48
C PHE A 170 -6.34 -22.95 0.77
N ARG A 171 -5.72 -23.00 -0.41
CA ARG A 171 -5.59 -24.20 -1.24
C ARG A 171 -4.18 -24.28 -1.80
N TYR A 172 -3.74 -25.50 -2.11
CA TYR A 172 -2.47 -25.69 -2.79
C TYR A 172 -2.50 -25.16 -4.23
N THR A 173 -1.40 -24.55 -4.66
CA THR A 173 -1.25 -24.12 -6.07
C THR A 173 -1.20 -25.31 -7.02
N PRO A 174 -1.49 -25.12 -8.32
CA PRO A 174 -1.37 -26.18 -9.32
C PRO A 174 0.02 -26.84 -9.33
N ALA A 175 0.08 -28.12 -9.73
CA ALA A 175 1.32 -28.90 -9.71
C ALA A 175 2.48 -28.25 -10.50
N LYS A 176 2.17 -27.50 -11.57
CA LYS A 176 3.15 -26.74 -12.34
C LYS A 176 3.88 -25.70 -11.47
N SER A 177 3.16 -24.86 -10.74
CA SER A 177 3.76 -23.83 -9.88
C SER A 177 4.58 -24.46 -8.74
N ARG A 178 4.03 -25.47 -8.07
CA ARG A 178 4.76 -26.21 -7.02
C ARG A 178 6.07 -26.82 -7.51
N SER A 179 6.10 -27.32 -8.75
CA SER A 179 7.32 -27.91 -9.34
C SER A 179 8.44 -26.88 -9.53
N VAL A 180 8.11 -25.61 -9.79
CA VAL A 180 9.08 -24.51 -9.90
C VAL A 180 9.70 -24.20 -8.54
N VAL A 181 8.88 -24.11 -7.48
CA VAL A 181 9.38 -23.90 -6.12
C VAL A 181 10.28 -25.06 -5.66
N ALA A 182 9.85 -26.30 -5.91
CA ALA A 182 10.66 -27.48 -5.61
C ALA A 182 12.00 -27.49 -6.37
N GLN A 183 12.02 -27.11 -7.66
CA GLN A 183 13.26 -26.97 -8.42
C GLN A 183 14.17 -25.89 -7.82
N LYS A 184 13.61 -24.71 -7.53
CA LYS A 184 14.38 -23.60 -6.93
C LYS A 184 15.00 -24.00 -5.58
N ALA A 185 14.26 -24.74 -4.74
CA ALA A 185 14.76 -25.26 -3.48
C ALA A 185 15.92 -26.25 -3.68
N ARG A 186 15.83 -27.15 -4.67
CA ARG A 186 16.92 -28.09 -5.01
C ARG A 186 18.18 -27.35 -5.45
N ASP A 187 18.05 -26.46 -6.43
CA ASP A 187 19.18 -25.74 -7.01
C ASP A 187 19.89 -24.88 -5.96
N THR A 188 19.12 -24.25 -5.08
CA THR A 188 19.65 -23.45 -3.97
C THR A 188 20.38 -24.31 -2.95
N ALA A 189 19.78 -25.45 -2.55
CA ALA A 189 20.42 -26.36 -1.61
C ALA A 189 21.70 -26.98 -2.16
N GLU A 190 21.74 -27.30 -3.46
CA GLU A 190 22.96 -27.76 -4.12
C GLU A 190 24.04 -26.68 -4.11
N ALA A 191 23.68 -25.43 -4.43
CA ALA A 191 24.59 -24.29 -4.42
C ALA A 191 25.18 -23.97 -3.03
N THR A 192 24.42 -24.22 -1.95
CA THR A 192 24.85 -23.95 -0.56
C THR A 192 25.29 -25.20 0.21
N GLY A 193 25.40 -26.35 -0.46
CA GLY A 193 25.88 -27.59 0.15
C GLY A 193 24.92 -28.20 1.19
N ARG A 194 23.62 -27.94 1.07
CA ARG A 194 22.57 -28.48 1.95
C ARG A 194 21.94 -29.75 1.37
N PRO A 195 21.31 -30.59 2.21
CA PRO A 195 20.54 -31.75 1.76
C PRO A 195 19.43 -31.42 0.73
N VAL A 196 19.73 -31.61 -0.56
CA VAL A 196 18.83 -31.32 -1.69
C VAL A 196 17.45 -31.94 -1.51
N THR A 197 17.37 -33.21 -1.13
CA THR A 197 16.09 -33.93 -0.97
C THR A 197 15.25 -33.39 0.19
N LEU A 198 15.88 -32.94 1.28
CA LEU A 198 15.14 -32.36 2.41
C LEU A 198 14.67 -30.93 2.07
N ALA A 199 15.48 -30.16 1.35
CA ALA A 199 15.08 -28.85 0.84
C ALA A 199 13.90 -28.97 -0.14
N GLU A 200 13.95 -29.90 -1.10
CA GLU A 200 12.82 -30.19 -1.99
C GLU A 200 11.56 -30.59 -1.21
N LYS A 201 11.71 -31.39 -0.15
CA LYS A 201 10.60 -31.82 0.70
C LYS A 201 9.89 -30.67 1.41
N MET A 202 10.54 -29.52 1.59
CA MET A 202 9.87 -28.33 2.09
C MET A 202 8.72 -27.89 1.18
N SER A 203 8.78 -28.19 -0.12
CA SER A 203 7.77 -27.75 -1.11
C SER A 203 6.99 -28.89 -1.79
N ASP A 204 7.41 -30.16 -1.64
CA ASP A 204 6.67 -31.34 -2.11
C ASP A 204 6.09 -32.15 -0.93
N LYS A 205 4.80 -31.94 -0.61
CA LYS A 205 4.13 -32.66 0.48
C LYS A 205 3.96 -34.16 0.24
N ASP A 206 3.98 -34.62 -1.01
CA ASP A 206 3.66 -36.02 -1.34
C ASP A 206 4.91 -36.91 -1.36
N MET A 207 6.10 -36.30 -1.47
CA MET A 207 7.38 -36.99 -1.41
C MET A 207 7.63 -37.64 -0.04
N ILE A 208 8.27 -38.80 0.01
CA ILE A 208 8.73 -39.39 1.28
C ILE A 208 10.24 -39.45 1.27
N VAL A 209 10.91 -38.94 2.31
CA VAL A 209 12.37 -38.94 2.40
C VAL A 209 12.86 -39.98 3.39
N PHE A 210 13.90 -40.70 2.99
CA PHE A 210 14.58 -41.71 3.78
C PHE A 210 16.03 -41.30 3.98
N GLU A 211 16.59 -41.71 5.10
CA GLU A 211 18.03 -41.78 5.26
C GLU A 211 18.54 -43.04 4.56
N ALA A 212 19.61 -42.92 3.78
CA ALA A 212 20.28 -44.05 3.16
C ALA A 212 21.76 -44.01 3.52
N THR A 213 22.28 -45.14 4.00
CA THR A 213 23.69 -45.29 4.38
C THR A 213 24.38 -46.20 3.38
N HIS A 214 25.48 -45.73 2.79
CA HIS A 214 26.27 -46.51 1.86
C HIS A 214 26.97 -47.66 2.60
N LYS A 215 26.90 -48.88 2.05
CA LYS A 215 27.30 -50.11 2.74
C LYS A 215 28.79 -50.22 3.03
N VAL A 216 29.63 -49.54 2.25
CA VAL A 216 31.10 -49.70 2.30
C VAL A 216 31.76 -48.58 3.11
N ASP A 217 31.48 -47.33 2.78
CA ASP A 217 32.14 -46.16 3.37
C ASP A 217 31.31 -45.45 4.46
N GLY A 218 30.09 -45.94 4.73
CA GLY A 218 29.22 -45.39 5.76
C GLY A 218 28.64 -44.01 5.45
N ARG A 219 28.83 -43.48 4.23
CA ARG A 219 28.28 -42.17 3.87
C ARG A 219 26.76 -42.17 3.98
N VAL A 220 26.23 -41.12 4.59
CA VAL A 220 24.78 -40.91 4.72
C VAL A 220 24.33 -39.93 3.64
N ARG A 221 23.21 -40.24 3.00
CA ARG A 221 22.47 -39.29 2.15
C ARG A 221 20.98 -39.38 2.44
N TYR A 222 20.28 -38.31 2.13
CA TYR A 222 18.82 -38.32 2.07
C TYR A 222 18.38 -38.66 0.66
N ILE A 223 17.34 -39.48 0.54
CA ILE A 223 16.83 -39.95 -0.76
C ILE A 223 15.31 -40.06 -0.73
N SER A 224 14.67 -39.64 -1.81
CA SER A 224 13.21 -39.70 -1.92
C SER A 224 12.71 -41.09 -2.34
N ASP A 225 11.43 -41.37 -2.13
CA ASP A 225 10.76 -42.56 -2.66
C ASP A 225 10.80 -42.63 -4.19
N LYS A 226 10.77 -41.48 -4.87
CA LYS A 226 10.89 -41.36 -6.33
C LYS A 226 12.31 -41.68 -6.79
N GLU A 227 13.31 -41.04 -6.18
CA GLU A 227 14.72 -41.21 -6.52
C GLU A 227 15.20 -42.64 -6.25
N TRP A 228 14.77 -43.23 -5.12
CA TRP A 228 15.10 -44.62 -4.76
C TRP A 228 14.69 -45.63 -5.84
N LYS A 229 13.55 -45.44 -6.51
CA LYS A 229 13.06 -46.34 -7.57
C LYS A 229 13.93 -46.31 -8.83
N THR A 230 14.67 -45.22 -9.03
CA THR A 230 15.49 -44.98 -10.22
C THR A 230 16.99 -45.03 -9.93
N LEU A 231 17.38 -45.23 -8.67
CA LEU A 231 18.77 -45.28 -8.25
C LEU A 231 19.45 -46.55 -8.80
N LYS A 232 20.45 -46.37 -9.65
CA LYS A 232 21.11 -47.48 -10.37
C LYS A 232 21.92 -48.39 -9.44
N ASP A 233 22.51 -47.82 -8.41
CA ASP A 233 23.36 -48.46 -7.41
C ASP A 233 22.63 -48.70 -6.08
N ALA A 234 21.29 -48.81 -6.11
CA ALA A 234 20.48 -48.97 -4.88
C ALA A 234 20.91 -50.17 -4.01
N ASP A 235 21.50 -51.21 -4.62
CA ASP A 235 22.08 -52.36 -3.94
C ASP A 235 23.30 -52.03 -3.08
N GLN A 236 23.96 -50.90 -3.30
CA GLN A 236 25.09 -50.41 -2.49
C GLN A 236 24.65 -49.63 -1.25
N TRP A 237 23.35 -49.38 -1.07
CA TRP A 237 22.81 -48.57 0.00
C TRP A 237 21.90 -49.38 0.92
N ASN A 238 21.96 -49.08 2.23
CA ASN A 238 20.99 -49.52 3.21
C ASN A 238 19.95 -48.42 3.38
N LYS A 239 18.71 -48.69 2.94
CA LYS A 239 17.58 -47.76 3.13
C LYS A 239 17.08 -47.84 4.57
N GLY A 240 17.22 -46.74 5.28
CA GLY A 240 16.71 -46.56 6.63
C GLY A 240 15.20 -46.34 6.68
N LYS A 241 14.71 -45.97 7.88
CA LYS A 241 13.31 -45.59 8.09
C LYS A 241 13.02 -44.23 7.45
N PRO A 242 11.75 -43.96 7.08
CA PRO A 242 11.35 -42.60 6.70
C PRO A 242 11.73 -41.60 7.78
N ILE A 243 12.22 -40.44 7.38
CA ILE A 243 12.40 -39.31 8.29
C ILE A 243 11.02 -38.85 8.74
N ARG A 244 10.81 -38.77 10.07
CA ARG A 244 9.50 -38.49 10.68
C ARG A 244 8.90 -37.18 10.17
N GLU A 245 9.73 -36.16 10.02
CA GLU A 245 9.36 -34.83 9.54
C GLU A 245 9.18 -34.76 8.01
N ALA A 246 9.47 -35.84 7.27
CA ALA A 246 9.45 -35.88 5.81
C ALA A 246 8.55 -37.02 5.27
N GLY A 247 7.42 -37.24 5.94
CA GLY A 247 6.41 -38.21 5.55
C GLY A 247 5.52 -37.77 4.38
N LYS A 248 4.58 -38.63 4.01
CA LYS A 248 3.56 -38.34 3.00
C LYS A 248 2.54 -37.32 3.55
N GLU A 249 2.05 -36.44 2.69
CA GLU A 249 1.03 -35.41 2.98
C GLU A 249 1.43 -34.35 4.02
N MET A 250 2.74 -34.14 4.19
CA MET A 250 3.29 -33.09 5.07
C MET A 250 4.49 -32.43 4.40
N PHE A 251 4.72 -31.16 4.66
CA PHE A 251 5.98 -30.51 4.26
C PHE A 251 7.04 -30.74 5.33
N PHE A 252 8.31 -30.71 4.90
CA PHE A 252 9.42 -30.86 5.84
C PHE A 252 9.56 -29.63 6.72
N THR A 253 9.49 -29.86 8.04
CA THR A 253 9.63 -28.83 9.07
C THR A 253 10.39 -29.38 10.26
N VAL A 254 11.40 -28.65 10.73
CA VAL A 254 12.30 -29.09 11.80
C VAL A 254 12.55 -28.00 12.82
N ASN A 255 12.93 -28.40 14.03
CA ASN A 255 13.46 -27.46 15.01
C ASN A 255 15.00 -27.30 14.85
N GLY A 256 15.60 -26.32 15.54
CA GLY A 256 17.03 -26.03 15.42
C GLY A 256 17.95 -27.21 15.67
N ARG A 257 17.71 -28.00 16.74
CA ARG A 257 18.52 -29.21 17.01
C ARG A 257 18.42 -30.21 15.86
N ARG A 258 17.20 -30.49 15.43
CA ARG A 258 16.93 -31.46 14.36
C ARG A 258 17.47 -30.97 13.01
N ALA A 259 17.45 -29.66 12.76
CA ALA A 259 18.03 -29.07 11.57
C ALA A 259 19.54 -29.30 11.50
N VAL A 260 20.26 -29.16 12.61
CA VAL A 260 21.71 -29.47 12.68
C VAL A 260 21.98 -30.96 12.51
N GLU A 261 21.23 -31.82 13.21
CA GLU A 261 21.34 -33.28 13.07
C GLU A 261 21.17 -33.76 11.62
N LEU A 262 20.28 -33.11 10.87
CA LEU A 262 19.98 -33.45 9.48
C LEU A 262 20.87 -32.72 8.47
N GLY A 263 21.82 -31.88 8.91
CA GLY A 263 22.68 -31.09 8.03
C GLY A 263 21.97 -29.93 7.33
N MET A 264 20.76 -29.57 7.75
CA MET A 264 20.02 -28.43 7.23
C MET A 264 20.46 -27.10 7.84
N ALA A 265 21.02 -27.11 9.06
CA ALA A 265 21.63 -25.95 9.71
C ALA A 265 23.06 -26.27 10.15
N ASN A 266 23.92 -25.25 10.27
CA ASN A 266 25.33 -25.45 10.58
C ASN A 266 25.56 -25.68 12.07
N GLN A 267 24.83 -24.97 12.93
CA GLN A 267 24.95 -25.08 14.39
C GLN A 267 23.74 -24.48 15.10
N THR A 268 23.61 -24.80 16.39
CA THR A 268 22.71 -24.11 17.31
C THR A 268 23.46 -23.27 18.32
N ILE A 269 22.88 -22.13 18.72
CA ILE A 269 23.35 -21.31 19.83
C ILE A 269 22.23 -21.14 20.86
N GLN A 270 22.54 -20.93 22.14
CA GLN A 270 21.50 -20.83 23.19
C GLN A 270 20.83 -19.46 23.23
N SER A 271 21.53 -18.41 22.80
CA SER A 271 21.03 -17.05 22.82
C SER A 271 21.72 -16.19 21.75
N ARG A 272 21.12 -15.04 21.44
CA ARG A 272 21.68 -14.07 20.49
C ARG A 272 23.07 -13.55 20.92
N ASP A 273 23.36 -13.53 22.21
CA ASP A 273 24.64 -13.04 22.73
C ASP A 273 25.83 -13.90 22.31
N GLU A 274 25.60 -15.19 22.01
CA GLU A 274 26.62 -16.12 21.52
C GLU A 274 26.93 -15.95 20.02
N LEU A 275 26.15 -15.13 19.29
CA LEU A 275 26.24 -15.04 17.84
C LEU A 275 27.58 -14.48 17.36
N ALA A 276 28.13 -13.50 18.07
CA ALA A 276 29.42 -12.90 17.72
C ALA A 276 30.56 -13.92 17.85
N ASP A 277 30.56 -14.68 18.95
CA ASP A 277 31.55 -15.72 19.21
C ASP A 277 31.43 -16.88 18.21
N ALA A 278 30.18 -17.30 17.91
CA ALA A 278 29.87 -18.39 16.99
C ALA A 278 30.25 -18.08 15.53
N LEU A 279 30.37 -16.79 15.18
CA LEU A 279 30.79 -16.31 13.85
C LEU A 279 32.24 -15.79 13.83
N GLY A 280 32.86 -15.57 14.99
CA GLY A 280 34.19 -14.98 15.08
C GLY A 280 34.25 -13.53 14.64
N VAL A 281 33.21 -12.74 14.96
CA VAL A 281 33.05 -11.33 14.54
C VAL A 281 33.14 -10.37 15.74
N GLN A 282 33.34 -9.08 15.44
CA GLN A 282 33.40 -8.04 16.46
C GLN A 282 32.05 -7.88 17.20
N SER A 283 32.12 -7.66 18.51
CA SER A 283 30.96 -7.40 19.38
C SER A 283 31.04 -5.98 19.97
N PRO A 284 29.94 -5.21 20.08
CA PRO A 284 28.58 -5.58 19.68
C PRO A 284 28.38 -5.53 18.15
N ILE A 285 27.57 -6.46 17.61
CA ILE A 285 27.24 -6.46 16.19
C ILE A 285 26.23 -5.34 15.92
N PRO A 286 26.53 -4.37 15.02
CA PRO A 286 25.59 -3.31 14.68
C PRO A 286 24.34 -3.87 14.01
N ILE A 287 23.16 -3.42 14.47
CA ILE A 287 21.87 -3.75 13.86
C ILE A 287 21.49 -2.63 12.90
N LYS A 288 21.20 -2.96 11.64
CA LYS A 288 20.68 -2.03 10.63
C LYS A 288 19.19 -1.77 10.88
N LYS A 289 18.92 -0.96 11.90
CA LYS A 289 17.56 -0.54 12.28
C LYS A 289 16.86 0.16 11.12
N ARG A 290 15.52 0.10 11.13
CA ARG A 290 14.69 0.89 10.22
C ARG A 290 14.97 2.37 10.43
N THR A 291 15.16 3.11 9.35
CA THR A 291 15.25 4.57 9.38
C THR A 291 13.85 5.17 9.55
N TRP A 292 13.76 6.44 9.94
CA TRP A 292 12.47 7.14 9.97
C TRP A 292 11.79 7.19 8.59
N VAL A 293 12.60 7.17 7.51
CA VAL A 293 12.11 7.10 6.14
C VAL A 293 11.48 5.74 5.86
N ASP A 294 12.09 4.64 6.32
CA ASP A 294 11.51 3.30 6.19
C ASP A 294 10.15 3.23 6.89
N THR A 295 10.06 3.74 8.11
CA THR A 295 8.79 3.81 8.87
C THR A 295 7.76 4.66 8.15
N LEU A 296 8.15 5.83 7.63
CA LEU A 296 7.24 6.70 6.88
C LEU A 296 6.72 6.01 5.62
N VAL A 297 7.59 5.31 4.88
CA VAL A 297 7.22 4.54 3.70
C VAL A 297 6.25 3.41 4.04
N LEU A 298 6.46 2.69 5.15
CA LEU A 298 5.51 1.67 5.63
C LEU A 298 4.15 2.29 5.95
N VAL A 299 4.13 3.42 6.65
CA VAL A 299 2.89 4.13 7.01
C VAL A 299 2.16 4.62 5.76
N LEU A 300 2.86 5.27 4.82
CA LEU A 300 2.29 5.79 3.58
C LEU A 300 1.79 4.68 2.64
N ASN A 301 2.38 3.49 2.70
CA ASN A 301 1.93 2.32 1.95
C ASN A 301 0.82 1.52 2.64
N SER A 302 0.44 1.86 3.88
CA SER A 302 -0.73 1.24 4.50
C SER A 302 -2.00 1.58 3.71
N GLY A 303 -2.93 0.61 3.59
CA GLY A 303 -4.15 0.78 2.78
C GLY A 303 -4.99 1.98 3.23
N PHE A 304 -5.11 2.20 4.54
CA PHE A 304 -5.87 3.32 5.10
C PHE A 304 -5.23 4.69 4.81
N VAL A 305 -3.92 4.84 5.01
CA VAL A 305 -3.23 6.11 4.75
C VAL A 305 -3.19 6.41 3.26
N THR A 306 -2.97 5.38 2.43
CA THR A 306 -3.06 5.50 0.97
C THR A 306 -4.44 6.03 0.56
N PHE A 307 -5.51 5.40 1.06
CA PHE A 307 -6.89 5.83 0.79
C PHE A 307 -7.10 7.30 1.16
N LEU A 308 -6.73 7.69 2.37
CA LEU A 308 -6.89 9.06 2.86
C LEU A 308 -6.10 10.06 2.01
N LEU A 309 -4.87 9.72 1.67
CA LEU A 309 -3.96 10.58 0.92
C LEU A 309 -4.43 10.80 -0.52
N LEU A 310 -5.03 9.78 -1.15
CA LEU A 310 -5.70 9.93 -2.46
C LEU A 310 -6.98 10.79 -2.35
N VAL A 311 -7.84 10.54 -1.36
CA VAL A 311 -9.07 11.33 -1.15
C VAL A 311 -8.73 12.81 -0.92
N ILE A 312 -7.80 13.10 0.00
CA ILE A 312 -7.38 14.48 0.29
C ILE A 312 -6.74 15.12 -0.94
N GLY A 313 -5.87 14.40 -1.64
CA GLY A 313 -5.22 14.91 -2.85
C GLY A 313 -6.22 15.29 -3.94
N MET A 314 -7.25 14.46 -4.15
CA MET A 314 -8.30 14.72 -5.12
C MET A 314 -9.22 15.88 -4.71
N ILE A 315 -9.61 15.99 -3.44
CA ILE A 315 -10.39 17.13 -2.93
C ILE A 315 -9.61 18.42 -3.13
N ALA A 316 -8.33 18.43 -2.76
CA ALA A 316 -7.44 19.58 -2.90
C ALA A 316 -7.28 20.01 -4.37
N LEU A 317 -7.21 19.05 -5.29
CA LEU A 317 -7.17 19.29 -6.72
C LEU A 317 -8.45 19.97 -7.23
N VAL A 318 -9.63 19.48 -6.84
CA VAL A 318 -10.92 20.10 -7.23
C VAL A 318 -11.07 21.50 -6.66
N ILE A 319 -10.66 21.73 -5.41
CA ILE A 319 -10.70 23.06 -4.79
C ILE A 319 -9.86 24.07 -5.59
N GLU A 320 -8.66 23.66 -6.05
CA GLU A 320 -7.81 24.53 -6.87
C GLU A 320 -8.42 24.79 -8.27
N LEU A 321 -9.02 23.77 -8.90
CA LEU A 321 -9.66 23.92 -10.21
C LEU A 321 -10.92 24.81 -10.14
N GLY A 322 -11.70 24.72 -9.05
CA GLY A 322 -12.91 25.52 -8.85
C GLY A 322 -12.63 26.97 -8.46
N ALA A 323 -11.46 27.26 -7.87
CA ALA A 323 -11.03 28.60 -7.52
C ALA A 323 -9.54 28.82 -7.86
N PRO A 324 -9.22 28.99 -9.16
CA PRO A 324 -7.85 29.14 -9.61
C PRO A 324 -7.14 30.30 -8.92
N GLY A 325 -5.91 30.09 -8.45
CA GLY A 325 -5.06 31.15 -7.90
C GLY A 325 -5.04 31.27 -6.38
N MET A 326 -5.74 30.39 -5.65
CA MET A 326 -5.53 30.24 -4.20
C MET A 326 -4.21 29.54 -3.87
N GLY A 327 -3.74 28.63 -4.73
CA GLY A 327 -2.47 27.90 -4.63
C GLY A 327 -2.40 26.85 -3.53
N VAL A 328 -3.20 26.97 -2.46
CA VAL A 328 -3.19 26.04 -1.32
C VAL A 328 -3.71 24.65 -1.72
N GLY A 329 -4.77 24.58 -2.53
CA GLY A 329 -5.31 23.32 -3.02
C GLY A 329 -4.30 22.62 -3.95
N GLY A 330 -3.70 23.38 -4.87
CA GLY A 330 -2.68 22.86 -5.77
C GLY A 330 -1.44 22.32 -5.04
N LEU A 331 -0.91 23.07 -4.06
CA LEU A 331 0.23 22.62 -3.26
C LEU A 331 -0.09 21.37 -2.43
N LEU A 332 -1.29 21.30 -1.84
CA LEU A 332 -1.71 20.14 -1.06
C LEU A 332 -1.92 18.91 -1.96
N ALA A 333 -2.51 19.08 -3.15
CA ALA A 333 -2.64 18.00 -4.14
C ALA A 333 -1.26 17.48 -4.57
N ILE A 334 -0.32 18.37 -4.90
CA ILE A 334 1.07 18.01 -5.24
C ILE A 334 1.74 17.27 -4.08
N LEU A 335 1.56 17.73 -2.85
CA LEU A 335 2.13 17.06 -1.67
C LEU A 335 1.55 15.66 -1.49
N CYS A 336 0.23 15.50 -1.58
CA CYS A 336 -0.43 14.21 -1.46
C CYS A 336 0.04 13.25 -2.57
N PHE A 337 -0.17 13.60 -3.85
CA PHE A 337 0.24 12.71 -4.94
C PHE A 337 1.77 12.52 -5.00
N GLY A 338 2.55 13.54 -4.65
CA GLY A 338 4.00 13.45 -4.51
C GLY A 338 4.43 12.42 -3.46
N LEU A 339 3.84 12.46 -2.27
CA LEU A 339 4.10 11.47 -1.21
C LEU A 339 3.62 10.06 -1.61
N PHE A 340 2.49 9.96 -2.31
CA PHE A 340 2.00 8.69 -2.87
C PHE A 340 3.06 8.07 -3.80
N PHE A 341 3.42 8.76 -4.88
CA PHE A 341 4.35 8.24 -5.87
C PHE A 341 5.75 8.04 -5.28
N TRP A 342 6.22 8.95 -4.43
CA TRP A 342 7.50 8.81 -3.73
C TRP A 342 7.57 7.54 -2.89
N SER A 343 6.52 7.26 -2.11
CA SER A 343 6.46 6.06 -1.27
C SER A 343 6.42 4.77 -2.08
N ARG A 344 5.79 4.79 -3.27
CA ARG A 344 5.74 3.66 -4.21
C ARG A 344 7.04 3.45 -4.98
N PHE A 345 7.73 4.54 -5.29
CA PHE A 345 9.07 4.49 -5.88
C PHE A 345 10.07 3.84 -4.92
N LEU A 346 10.03 4.21 -3.63
CA LEU A 346 10.86 3.59 -2.59
C LEU A 346 10.45 2.15 -2.26
N GLY A 347 9.17 1.82 -2.43
CA GLY A 347 8.64 0.45 -2.30
C GLY A 347 8.88 -0.43 -3.53
N GLY A 348 9.42 0.13 -4.61
CA GLY A 348 9.66 -0.59 -5.86
C GLY A 348 8.40 -1.02 -6.61
N THR A 349 7.25 -0.39 -6.36
CA THR A 349 5.97 -0.68 -7.03
C THR A 349 5.61 0.35 -8.11
N ALA A 350 6.32 1.47 -8.20
CA ALA A 350 6.09 2.50 -9.22
C ALA A 350 7.41 3.00 -9.81
N GLY A 351 7.37 3.39 -11.09
CA GLY A 351 8.45 4.05 -11.81
C GLY A 351 8.00 5.35 -12.46
N TRP A 352 8.73 5.77 -13.49
CA TRP A 352 8.43 7.01 -14.23
C TRP A 352 7.21 6.90 -15.12
N LEU A 353 6.88 5.69 -15.59
CA LEU A 353 5.71 5.46 -16.45
C LEU A 353 4.43 5.89 -15.75
N GLU A 354 4.23 5.48 -14.50
CA GLU A 354 3.03 5.76 -13.72
C GLU A 354 2.89 7.27 -13.46
N VAL A 355 3.99 7.92 -13.08
CA VAL A 355 4.02 9.38 -12.86
C VAL A 355 3.69 10.14 -14.14
N MET A 356 4.23 9.71 -15.28
CA MET A 356 3.94 10.33 -16.58
C MET A 356 2.48 10.12 -17.00
N LEU A 357 1.94 8.90 -16.84
CA LEU A 357 0.53 8.61 -17.15
C LEU A 357 -0.42 9.44 -16.27
N PHE A 358 -0.09 9.60 -14.97
CA PHE A 358 -0.84 10.45 -14.07
C PHE A 358 -0.83 11.92 -14.54
N ALA A 359 0.35 12.45 -14.85
CA ALA A 359 0.51 13.84 -15.30
C ALA A 359 -0.18 14.10 -16.64
N ILE A 360 -0.06 13.18 -17.60
CA ILE A 360 -0.75 13.25 -18.91
C ILE A 360 -2.27 13.16 -18.70
N GLY A 361 -2.72 12.28 -17.81
CA GLY A 361 -4.14 12.17 -17.45
C GLY A 361 -4.70 13.48 -16.89
N LEU A 362 -3.97 14.12 -15.96
CA LEU A 362 -4.32 15.44 -15.44
C LEU A 362 -4.31 16.52 -16.52
N ALA A 363 -3.34 16.49 -17.44
CA ALA A 363 -3.28 17.42 -18.57
C ALA A 363 -4.47 17.26 -19.52
N PHE A 364 -4.94 16.03 -19.77
CA PHE A 364 -6.13 15.77 -20.58
C PHE A 364 -7.40 16.27 -19.90
N ILE A 365 -7.53 16.07 -18.59
CA ILE A 365 -8.64 16.64 -17.80
C ILE A 365 -8.61 18.18 -17.88
N ALA A 366 -7.43 18.79 -17.71
CA ALA A 366 -7.29 20.25 -17.80
C ALA A 366 -7.60 20.76 -19.22
N ALA A 367 -7.15 20.06 -20.27
CA ALA A 367 -7.42 20.43 -21.65
C ALA A 367 -8.93 20.38 -21.98
N GLU A 368 -9.65 19.37 -21.48
CA GLU A 368 -11.11 19.32 -21.62
C GLU A 368 -11.77 20.53 -20.93
N ILE A 369 -11.34 20.85 -19.70
CA ILE A 369 -11.95 21.95 -18.91
C ILE A 369 -11.67 23.33 -19.53
N PHE A 370 -10.44 23.58 -20.02
CA PHE A 370 -9.99 24.92 -20.42
C PHE A 370 -9.96 25.16 -21.93
N VAL A 371 -9.83 24.12 -22.75
CA VAL A 371 -9.54 24.26 -24.19
C VAL A 371 -10.66 23.70 -25.07
N ILE A 372 -11.24 22.56 -24.69
CA ILE A 372 -12.16 21.83 -25.56
C ILE A 372 -13.61 22.09 -25.10
N PRO A 373 -14.38 22.92 -25.82
CA PRO A 373 -15.80 23.10 -25.53
C PRO A 373 -16.58 21.82 -25.88
N GLY A 374 -16.95 21.04 -24.87
CA GLY A 374 -17.67 19.78 -25.01
C GLY A 374 -17.47 18.89 -23.78
N PHE A 375 -18.14 17.74 -23.78
CA PHE A 375 -17.87 16.65 -22.84
C PHE A 375 -17.76 15.37 -23.66
N GLY A 376 -16.65 14.63 -23.58
CA GLY A 376 -16.74 13.26 -24.09
C GLY A 376 -15.51 12.39 -24.08
N VAL A 377 -14.35 12.85 -24.55
CA VAL A 377 -13.22 11.94 -24.81
C VAL A 377 -11.98 12.31 -24.03
N ALA A 378 -11.49 13.56 -24.11
CA ALA A 378 -10.25 13.90 -23.40
C ALA A 378 -10.45 13.82 -21.88
N GLY A 379 -11.59 14.27 -21.35
CA GLY A 379 -11.93 14.12 -19.93
C GLY A 379 -12.00 12.65 -19.47
N VAL A 380 -12.68 11.79 -20.21
CA VAL A 380 -12.82 10.35 -19.87
C VAL A 380 -11.49 9.62 -19.99
N SER A 381 -10.74 9.85 -21.07
CA SER A 381 -9.40 9.30 -21.24
C SER A 381 -8.44 9.81 -20.16
N GLY A 382 -8.52 11.09 -19.82
CA GLY A 382 -7.73 11.68 -18.73
C GLY A 382 -8.04 11.04 -17.38
N LEU A 383 -9.33 10.85 -17.05
CA LEU A 383 -9.74 10.14 -15.85
C LEU A 383 -9.25 8.69 -15.84
N ALA A 384 -9.40 7.96 -16.94
CA ALA A 384 -8.89 6.60 -17.07
C ALA A 384 -7.36 6.52 -16.89
N LEU A 385 -6.61 7.46 -17.46
CA LEU A 385 -5.16 7.54 -17.29
C LEU A 385 -4.76 7.85 -15.84
N THR A 386 -5.44 8.81 -15.18
CA THR A 386 -5.16 9.13 -13.77
C THR A 386 -5.46 7.94 -12.85
N LEU A 387 -6.67 7.36 -12.91
CA LEU A 387 -7.02 6.21 -12.06
C LEU A 387 -6.18 4.97 -12.40
N GLY A 388 -5.96 4.71 -13.69
CA GLY A 388 -5.10 3.63 -14.16
C GLY A 388 -3.67 3.75 -13.63
N SER A 389 -3.09 4.96 -13.67
CA SER A 389 -1.75 5.21 -13.13
C SER A 389 -1.65 4.98 -11.62
N LEU A 390 -2.68 5.34 -10.85
CA LEU A 390 -2.72 5.13 -9.40
C LEU A 390 -2.84 3.63 -9.05
N VAL A 391 -3.62 2.87 -9.82
CA VAL A 391 -3.70 1.41 -9.67
C VAL A 391 -2.36 0.77 -10.06
N MET A 392 -1.78 1.18 -11.19
CA MET A 392 -0.47 0.68 -11.63
C MET A 392 0.64 0.97 -10.61
N ALA A 393 0.68 2.17 -10.02
CA ALA A 393 1.67 2.51 -9.01
C ALA A 393 1.57 1.69 -7.71
N SER A 394 0.44 1.01 -7.50
CA SER A 394 0.22 0.14 -6.35
C SER A 394 0.78 -1.28 -6.55
N ARG A 395 1.21 -1.64 -7.78
CA ARG A 395 1.61 -3.02 -8.12
C ARG A 395 2.89 -3.10 -8.94
N ARG A 396 3.64 -4.19 -8.79
CA ARG A 396 4.89 -4.42 -9.54
C ARG A 396 4.70 -4.91 -10.98
N VAL A 397 3.60 -5.60 -11.27
CA VAL A 397 3.36 -6.25 -12.58
C VAL A 397 2.18 -5.60 -13.28
N LEU A 398 2.35 -5.16 -14.51
CA LEU A 398 1.31 -4.53 -15.34
C LEU A 398 0.19 -5.51 -15.74
N LEU A 399 0.58 -6.67 -16.26
CA LEU A 399 -0.34 -7.69 -16.76
C LEU A 399 -0.31 -8.90 -15.82
N PRO A 400 -1.43 -9.28 -15.18
CA PRO A 400 -1.43 -10.42 -14.27
C PRO A 400 -1.04 -11.69 -15.04
N THR A 401 0.01 -12.37 -14.58
CA THR A 401 0.52 -13.61 -15.18
C THR A 401 0.17 -14.84 -14.35
N SER A 402 -0.16 -14.62 -13.08
CA SER A 402 -0.58 -15.63 -12.14
C SER A 402 -1.95 -15.28 -11.53
N SER A 403 -2.60 -16.27 -10.91
CA SER A 403 -3.83 -16.04 -10.13
C SER A 403 -3.61 -15.13 -8.92
N GLU A 404 -2.38 -15.11 -8.36
CA GLU A 404 -2.00 -14.23 -7.26
C GLU A 404 -1.86 -12.76 -7.72
N ASP A 405 -1.29 -12.55 -8.91
CA ASP A 405 -1.21 -11.22 -9.53
C ASP A 405 -2.61 -10.67 -9.83
N LEU A 406 -3.57 -11.57 -10.12
CA LEU A 406 -4.95 -11.20 -10.40
C LEU A 406 -5.73 -10.83 -9.12
N ALA A 407 -5.55 -11.60 -8.05
CA ALA A 407 -6.17 -11.29 -6.76
C ALA A 407 -5.62 -9.99 -6.14
N SER A 408 -4.30 -9.78 -6.21
CA SER A 408 -3.66 -8.54 -5.77
C SER A 408 -4.12 -7.33 -6.59
N LEU A 409 -4.26 -7.47 -7.92
CA LEU A 409 -4.84 -6.44 -8.78
C LEU A 409 -6.24 -6.02 -8.30
N GLY A 410 -7.07 -6.98 -7.88
CA GLY A 410 -8.40 -6.71 -7.35
C GLY A 410 -8.36 -5.81 -6.12
N MET A 411 -7.47 -6.10 -5.16
CA MET A 411 -7.33 -5.32 -3.92
C MET A 411 -6.77 -3.91 -4.15
N ASP A 412 -5.78 -3.77 -5.05
CA ASP A 412 -5.20 -2.47 -5.40
C ASP A 412 -6.22 -1.60 -6.13
N ALA A 413 -6.93 -2.18 -7.10
CA ALA A 413 -8.01 -1.51 -7.81
C ALA A 413 -9.13 -1.12 -6.84
N PHE A 414 -9.51 -2.01 -5.92
CA PHE A 414 -10.51 -1.71 -4.90
C PHE A 414 -10.11 -0.54 -4.01
N THR A 415 -8.83 -0.45 -3.61
CA THR A 415 -8.34 0.68 -2.79
C THR A 415 -8.42 2.00 -3.53
N VAL A 416 -7.98 2.05 -4.79
CA VAL A 416 -8.00 3.27 -5.61
C VAL A 416 -9.43 3.67 -5.99
N LEU A 417 -10.25 2.72 -6.43
CA LEU A 417 -11.66 2.98 -6.77
C LEU A 417 -12.48 3.32 -5.52
N GLY A 418 -12.18 2.68 -4.39
CA GLY A 418 -12.73 3.03 -3.09
C GLY A 418 -12.37 4.45 -2.68
N ALA A 419 -11.10 4.85 -2.84
CA ALA A 419 -10.68 6.24 -2.60
C ALA A 419 -11.37 7.22 -3.55
N PHE A 420 -11.54 6.86 -4.83
CA PHE A 420 -12.28 7.65 -5.79
C PHE A 420 -13.76 7.83 -5.37
N LEU A 421 -14.43 6.74 -4.96
CA LEU A 421 -15.79 6.79 -4.45
C LEU A 421 -15.89 7.62 -3.16
N GLY A 422 -14.94 7.43 -2.23
CA GLY A 422 -14.82 8.21 -1.00
C GLY A 422 -14.63 9.69 -1.29
N PHE A 423 -13.84 10.04 -2.29
CA PHE A 423 -13.72 11.40 -2.82
C PHE A 423 -15.06 11.92 -3.36
N LEU A 424 -15.81 11.14 -4.14
CA LEU A 424 -17.11 11.57 -4.67
C LEU A 424 -18.13 11.84 -3.55
N VAL A 425 -18.16 10.98 -2.53
CA VAL A 425 -18.99 11.17 -1.34
C VAL A 425 -18.55 12.43 -0.58
N ALA A 426 -17.24 12.59 -0.35
CA ALA A 426 -16.71 13.77 0.31
C ALA A 426 -16.99 15.05 -0.47
N LEU A 427 -16.96 15.01 -1.81
CA LEU A 427 -17.29 16.12 -2.68
C LEU A 427 -18.79 16.47 -2.61
N MET A 428 -19.67 15.47 -2.58
CA MET A 428 -21.12 15.69 -2.41
C MET A 428 -21.42 16.33 -1.05
N LEU A 429 -20.79 15.84 0.03
CA LEU A 429 -20.89 16.45 1.35
C LEU A 429 -20.35 17.88 1.34
N LEU A 430 -19.16 18.08 0.77
CA LEU A 430 -18.57 19.41 0.65
C LEU A 430 -19.51 20.35 -0.10
N ALA A 431 -20.08 19.95 -1.24
CA ALA A 431 -21.03 20.76 -2.01
C ALA A 431 -22.30 21.13 -1.20
N ASN A 432 -22.76 20.28 -0.29
CA ASN A 432 -23.89 20.58 0.59
C ASN A 432 -23.52 21.53 1.75
N TYR A 433 -22.29 21.45 2.27
CA TYR A 433 -21.85 22.21 3.45
C TYR A 433 -20.88 23.37 3.15
N ILE A 434 -20.49 23.58 1.89
CA ILE A 434 -19.50 24.59 1.47
C ILE A 434 -19.89 26.03 1.86
N GLY A 435 -21.20 26.30 1.95
CA GLY A 435 -21.75 27.59 2.39
C GLY A 435 -21.54 27.89 3.87
N GLU A 436 -21.33 26.87 4.69
CA GLU A 436 -21.13 26.97 6.13
C GLU A 436 -19.65 27.08 6.51
N ILE A 437 -18.74 26.73 5.60
CA ILE A 437 -17.29 26.69 5.85
C ILE A 437 -16.68 28.10 5.72
N PRO A 438 -16.01 28.63 6.77
CA PRO A 438 -15.37 29.94 6.74
C PRO A 438 -14.31 30.02 5.64
N GLY A 439 -14.51 30.92 4.67
CA GLY A 439 -13.58 31.16 3.55
C GLY A 439 -14.03 30.54 2.22
N LEU A 440 -14.67 29.36 2.25
CA LEU A 440 -15.25 28.72 1.06
C LEU A 440 -16.68 29.20 0.78
N SER A 441 -17.36 29.81 1.76
CA SER A 441 -18.68 30.46 1.61
C SER A 441 -18.72 31.61 0.58
N ARG A 442 -17.56 31.99 0.02
CA ARG A 442 -17.42 32.98 -1.07
C ARG A 442 -17.45 32.35 -2.46
N LEU A 443 -17.28 31.03 -2.53
CA LEU A 443 -17.33 30.24 -3.76
C LEU A 443 -18.77 29.79 -4.06
N THR A 444 -19.64 29.80 -3.05
CA THR A 444 -21.08 29.73 -3.27
C THR A 444 -21.60 31.09 -3.68
N LEU A 445 -22.09 31.18 -4.91
CA LEU A 445 -23.04 32.24 -5.27
C LEU A 445 -24.27 32.03 -4.39
N LYS A 446 -24.38 32.82 -3.32
CA LYS A 446 -25.67 33.00 -2.66
C LYS A 446 -26.64 33.43 -3.77
N PRO A 447 -27.70 32.67 -4.06
CA PRO A 447 -28.70 33.16 -4.98
C PRO A 447 -29.18 34.49 -4.43
N GLN A 448 -28.91 35.57 -5.16
CA GLN A 448 -29.63 36.80 -4.91
C GLN A 448 -31.07 36.47 -5.29
N VAL A 449 -31.89 36.29 -4.26
CA VAL A 449 -33.34 36.06 -4.32
C VAL A 449 -33.74 34.63 -4.74
N ALA A 450 -33.53 33.68 -3.83
CA ALA A 450 -34.48 32.58 -3.67
C ALA A 450 -35.17 32.78 -2.31
N LEU A 451 -36.20 33.62 -2.29
CA LEU A 451 -37.18 33.61 -1.20
C LEU A 451 -37.87 32.25 -1.23
N SER A 452 -37.51 31.38 -0.29
CA SER A 452 -38.31 30.23 0.06
C SER A 452 -38.20 29.98 1.55
N GLY A 453 -39.20 30.51 2.26
CA GLY A 453 -39.81 29.90 3.45
C GLY A 453 -39.21 30.25 4.80
N ALA A 454 -39.87 31.15 5.54
CA ALA A 454 -40.53 30.83 6.82
C ALA A 454 -40.93 32.09 7.60
N ALA A 455 -42.24 32.39 7.61
CA ALA A 455 -43.05 32.67 8.79
C ALA A 455 -44.39 33.24 8.31
N ALA A 456 -45.49 32.60 8.75
CA ALA A 456 -46.84 33.06 8.50
C ALA A 456 -47.03 34.46 9.11
N VAL A 457 -47.20 35.46 8.25
CA VAL A 457 -47.84 36.73 8.58
C VAL A 457 -48.70 37.08 7.37
N ASP A 458 -50.01 37.19 7.58
CA ASP A 458 -50.96 37.70 6.60
C ASP A 458 -50.53 39.11 6.17
N ILE A 459 -49.94 39.23 4.98
CA ILE A 459 -49.71 40.50 4.31
C ILE A 459 -50.24 40.33 2.88
N ASP A 460 -51.09 41.27 2.46
CA ASP A 460 -51.88 41.25 1.23
C ASP A 460 -51.08 40.78 0.01
N SER A 461 -51.63 39.77 -0.66
CA SER A 461 -50.98 38.97 -1.71
C SER A 461 -50.70 39.74 -3.02
N GLU A 462 -51.15 41.01 -3.14
CA GLU A 462 -50.97 41.81 -4.35
C GLU A 462 -49.63 42.56 -4.39
N GLU A 463 -49.01 42.89 -3.25
CA GLU A 463 -47.79 43.72 -3.20
C GLU A 463 -46.49 42.99 -3.55
N MET A 464 -46.49 41.66 -3.63
CA MET A 464 -45.28 40.85 -3.92
C MET A 464 -45.16 40.29 -5.35
N LEU A 465 -46.16 40.47 -6.21
CA LEU A 465 -46.08 39.98 -7.59
C LEU A 465 -45.08 40.83 -8.43
N PRO A 466 -44.10 40.21 -9.12
CA PRO A 466 -43.27 40.91 -10.09
C PRO A 466 -44.11 41.71 -11.11
N GLY A 467 -43.68 42.92 -11.48
CA GLY A 467 -44.50 43.85 -12.27
C GLY A 467 -45.08 43.27 -13.58
N TRP A 468 -44.39 42.33 -14.23
CA TRP A 468 -44.89 41.65 -15.44
C TRP A 468 -46.07 40.71 -15.18
N GLN A 469 -46.26 40.20 -13.96
CA GLN A 469 -47.44 39.39 -13.59
C GLN A 469 -48.69 40.24 -13.35
N ARG A 470 -48.52 41.55 -13.08
CA ARG A 470 -49.63 42.47 -12.78
C ARG A 470 -50.28 43.13 -14.00
N VAL A 471 -49.67 42.96 -15.18
CA VAL A 471 -50.21 43.47 -16.44
C VAL A 471 -50.78 42.33 -17.27
N GLU A 472 -51.92 42.58 -17.90
CA GLU A 472 -52.62 41.69 -18.81
C GLU A 472 -52.70 42.26 -20.22
N THR A 473 -52.95 41.39 -21.19
CA THR A 473 -53.07 41.83 -22.58
C THR A 473 -54.29 42.72 -22.73
N GLY A 474 -54.11 43.95 -23.19
CA GLY A 474 -55.15 44.97 -23.25
C GLY A 474 -54.90 46.19 -22.36
N ASP A 475 -54.04 46.05 -21.35
CA ASP A 475 -53.73 47.12 -20.41
C ASP A 475 -52.94 48.26 -21.06
N VAL A 476 -53.18 49.49 -20.59
CA VAL A 476 -52.52 50.70 -21.08
C VAL A 476 -51.71 51.32 -19.94
N GLY A 477 -50.45 51.64 -20.22
CA GLY A 477 -49.56 52.35 -19.30
C GLY A 477 -48.76 53.42 -20.04
N GLU A 478 -47.99 54.21 -19.30
CA GLU A 478 -47.18 55.32 -19.84
C GLU A 478 -45.70 54.95 -19.82
N THR A 479 -44.96 55.20 -20.90
CA THR A 479 -43.52 54.92 -20.93
C THR A 479 -42.74 55.82 -19.98
N LEU A 480 -41.92 55.25 -19.11
CA LEU A 480 -40.99 56.00 -18.24
C LEU A 480 -39.62 56.21 -18.90
N SER A 481 -39.22 55.30 -19.78
CA SER A 481 -38.00 55.42 -20.56
C SER A 481 -38.30 55.20 -22.04
N ALA A 482 -37.42 55.66 -22.91
CA ALA A 482 -37.56 55.38 -24.33
C ALA A 482 -37.50 53.86 -24.56
N LEU A 483 -38.41 53.31 -25.36
CA LEU A 483 -38.45 51.90 -25.71
C LEU A 483 -37.67 51.67 -27.01
N ARG A 484 -36.49 51.02 -26.93
CA ARG A 484 -35.56 50.83 -28.07
C ARG A 484 -34.79 49.50 -28.04
N PRO A 485 -35.42 48.34 -28.31
CA PRO A 485 -36.86 48.10 -28.27
C PRO A 485 -37.36 47.93 -26.83
N SER A 486 -36.46 47.73 -25.86
CA SER A 486 -36.80 47.55 -24.44
C SER A 486 -36.81 48.88 -23.70
N GLY A 487 -37.61 48.97 -22.64
CA GLY A 487 -37.61 50.07 -21.69
C GLY A 487 -38.63 49.83 -20.59
N LYS A 488 -39.06 50.89 -19.92
CA LYS A 488 -39.95 50.79 -18.76
C LYS A 488 -41.27 51.49 -19.02
N MET A 489 -42.36 50.88 -18.58
CA MET A 489 -43.71 51.42 -18.58
C MET A 489 -44.22 51.51 -17.15
N GLN A 490 -44.85 52.62 -16.80
CA GLN A 490 -45.64 52.77 -15.59
C GLN A 490 -47.05 52.25 -15.83
N PHE A 491 -47.51 51.34 -14.98
CA PHE A 491 -48.87 50.85 -14.94
C PHE A 491 -49.38 50.89 -13.49
N GLY A 492 -50.39 51.74 -13.22
CA GLY A 492 -50.78 52.07 -11.85
C GLY A 492 -49.60 52.63 -11.05
N ASP A 493 -49.31 52.05 -9.89
CA ASP A 493 -48.17 52.40 -9.03
C ASP A 493 -46.92 51.54 -9.30
N HIS A 494 -46.88 50.82 -10.43
CA HIS A 494 -45.83 49.84 -10.72
C HIS A 494 -45.07 50.14 -12.00
N VAL A 495 -43.76 49.84 -11.94
CA VAL A 495 -42.86 49.90 -13.08
C VAL A 495 -42.68 48.51 -13.67
N VAL A 496 -42.96 48.37 -14.97
CA VAL A 496 -42.90 47.11 -15.71
C VAL A 496 -41.87 47.25 -16.82
N ASP A 497 -40.97 46.27 -16.94
CA ASP A 497 -40.06 46.18 -18.09
C ASP A 497 -40.84 45.67 -19.31
N VAL A 498 -40.82 46.45 -20.39
CA VAL A 498 -41.59 46.19 -21.61
C VAL A 498 -40.71 46.26 -22.84
N VAL A 499 -41.17 45.66 -23.94
CA VAL A 499 -40.47 45.65 -25.23
C VAL A 499 -41.44 45.95 -26.38
N THR A 500 -41.01 46.71 -27.38
CA THR A 500 -41.79 46.96 -28.60
C THR A 500 -41.50 45.93 -29.69
N GLU A 501 -42.41 45.79 -30.66
CA GLU A 501 -42.21 44.96 -31.86
C GLU A 501 -41.43 45.69 -32.97
N GLY A 502 -40.55 46.63 -32.59
CA GLY A 502 -39.68 47.36 -33.53
C GLY A 502 -39.93 48.86 -33.61
N ASP A 503 -41.03 49.36 -33.02
CA ASP A 503 -41.30 50.80 -32.93
C ASP A 503 -40.41 51.46 -31.87
N PHE A 504 -39.88 52.64 -32.20
CA PHE A 504 -39.23 53.52 -31.24
C PHE A 504 -40.30 54.35 -30.54
N VAL A 505 -40.35 54.26 -29.20
CA VAL A 505 -41.34 55.00 -28.41
C VAL A 505 -40.60 55.88 -27.42
N ASP A 506 -40.85 57.19 -27.45
CA ASP A 506 -40.25 58.14 -26.52
C ASP A 506 -40.88 58.03 -25.11
N PRO A 507 -40.22 58.54 -24.05
CA PRO A 507 -40.82 58.61 -22.72
C PRO A 507 -42.09 59.49 -22.70
N GLY A 508 -43.04 59.16 -21.83
CA GLY A 508 -44.29 59.89 -21.65
C GLY A 508 -45.39 59.53 -22.66
N VAL A 509 -45.23 58.42 -23.39
CA VAL A 509 -46.18 57.97 -24.42
C VAL A 509 -47.01 56.82 -23.87
N SER A 510 -48.33 56.88 -24.08
CA SER A 510 -49.23 55.79 -23.74
C SER A 510 -49.00 54.59 -24.66
N VAL A 511 -48.77 53.42 -24.08
CA VAL A 511 -48.56 52.16 -24.78
C VAL A 511 -49.50 51.09 -24.22
N LYS A 512 -49.97 50.21 -25.09
CA LYS A 512 -50.87 49.10 -24.76
C LYS A 512 -50.13 47.77 -24.82
N VAL A 513 -50.36 46.91 -23.84
CA VAL A 513 -49.86 45.54 -23.81
C VAL A 513 -50.57 44.72 -24.88
N ILE A 514 -49.81 44.21 -25.85
CA ILE A 514 -50.30 43.40 -26.97
C ILE A 514 -49.97 41.91 -26.83
N GLY A 515 -49.07 41.56 -25.92
CA GLY A 515 -48.77 40.17 -25.61
C GLY A 515 -47.83 40.00 -24.43
N LYS A 516 -47.84 38.82 -23.82
CA LYS A 516 -47.05 38.47 -22.63
C LYS A 516 -46.49 37.06 -22.78
N GLN A 517 -45.18 36.90 -22.61
CA GLN A 517 -44.50 35.60 -22.58
C GLN A 517 -43.49 35.59 -21.43
N GLY A 518 -43.92 35.13 -20.25
CA GLY A 518 -43.13 35.20 -19.02
C GLY A 518 -42.80 36.65 -18.65
N SER A 519 -41.54 36.95 -18.37
CA SER A 519 -41.05 38.30 -18.05
C SER A 519 -40.98 39.25 -19.25
N ARG A 520 -41.28 38.78 -20.47
CA ARG A 520 -41.32 39.61 -21.67
C ARG A 520 -42.74 40.12 -21.92
N VAL A 521 -42.99 41.38 -21.61
CA VAL A 521 -44.25 42.08 -21.89
C VAL A 521 -44.07 42.91 -23.16
N VAL A 522 -44.87 42.63 -24.18
CA VAL A 522 -44.80 43.30 -25.49
C VAL A 522 -45.85 44.40 -25.56
N VAL A 523 -45.43 45.62 -25.92
CA VAL A 523 -46.29 46.81 -25.96
C VAL A 523 -46.21 47.52 -27.31
N ARG A 524 -47.27 48.27 -27.64
CA ARG A 524 -47.35 49.14 -28.83
C ARG A 524 -47.97 50.48 -28.46
N PRO A 525 -47.54 51.62 -29.06
CA PRO A 525 -48.20 52.91 -28.87
C PRO A 525 -49.70 52.84 -29.12
N VAL A 526 -50.47 53.57 -28.30
CA VAL A 526 -51.92 53.71 -28.42
C VAL A 526 -52.29 54.75 -29.46
#